data_AF-A0A958C6J1-F1
#
_entry.id   AF-A0A958C6J1-F1
#
_cell.length_a   1.000
_cell.length_b   1.000
_cell.length_c   1.000
_cell.angle_alpha   90.00
_cell.angle_beta   90.00
_cell.angle_gamma   90.00
#
_symmetry.space_group_name_H-M   'P 1'
#
loop_
_entity.id
_entity.type
_entity.pdbx_description
1 polymer ?
#
loop_
_entity_poly.entity_id
_entity_poly.type
_entity_poly.pdbx_seq_one_letter_code
_entity_poly.pdbx_strand_id
1 'polypeptide(L)'
;MTTYADEIAKGLTRVYTQNSIQEGVELADVRMAILSDLHKGQRDRADDFLACEQTYLAAVDHYWDDRYELLLLGDIEELWECWPEPVIREYQEVLLSEQRFADRSRGRRYKRFVGNHDDVWYFPDQVKKYLGPYIGGNPVIEGLRLTVHEEGEPLGELFLLHGHQGTLDSDRFAGLSAVVVRYVWRPIQRVFNIRSSTPSNNFTLRAKHEMAMYSYAEQQSGVVLIA
;
A
#
# COMPACT_ATOMS: atom_id res chain seq x y z
N MET A 1 15.65 13.20 -23.36
CA MET A 1 14.69 13.47 -22.27
C MET A 1 14.14 12.13 -21.82
N THR A 2 14.17 11.84 -20.51
CA THR A 2 13.56 10.63 -19.95
C THR A 2 12.05 10.69 -20.17
N THR A 3 11.44 9.62 -20.69
CA THR A 3 9.99 9.56 -20.84
C THR A 3 9.33 9.23 -19.50
N TYR A 4 8.02 9.47 -19.40
CA TYR A 4 7.26 9.08 -18.20
C TYR A 4 7.31 7.56 -17.97
N ALA A 5 7.28 6.74 -19.04
CA ALA A 5 7.39 5.29 -18.92
C ALA A 5 8.77 4.87 -18.39
N ASP A 6 9.84 5.55 -18.80
CA ASP A 6 11.19 5.30 -18.25
C ASP A 6 11.27 5.64 -16.76
N GLU A 7 10.54 6.67 -16.31
CA GLU A 7 10.48 7.05 -14.89
C GLU A 7 9.75 5.98 -14.07
N ILE A 8 8.58 5.50 -14.55
CA ILE A 8 7.85 4.40 -13.92
C ILE A 8 8.71 3.13 -13.88
N ALA A 9 9.30 2.74 -15.00
CA ALA A 9 10.13 1.54 -15.09
C ALA A 9 11.34 1.61 -14.16
N LYS A 10 11.98 2.79 -14.02
CA LYS A 10 13.08 2.99 -13.07
C LYS A 10 12.63 2.76 -11.63
N GLY A 11 11.48 3.33 -11.25
CA GLY A 11 10.93 3.18 -9.90
C GLY A 11 10.51 1.74 -9.58
N LEU A 12 9.80 1.08 -10.51
CA LEU A 12 9.45 -0.34 -10.39
C LEU A 12 10.70 -1.21 -10.28
N THR A 13 11.74 -0.95 -11.08
CA THR A 13 13.02 -1.66 -10.99
C THR A 13 13.69 -1.47 -9.64
N ARG A 14 13.67 -0.25 -9.07
CA ARG A 14 14.21 0.01 -7.72
C ARG A 14 13.50 -0.84 -6.69
N VAL A 15 12.16 -0.82 -6.67
CA VAL A 15 11.38 -1.60 -5.71
C VAL A 15 11.63 -3.09 -5.89
N TYR A 16 11.59 -3.59 -7.12
CA TYR A 16 11.82 -5.00 -7.44
C TYR A 16 13.19 -5.50 -6.98
N THR A 17 14.25 -4.73 -7.23
CA THR A 17 15.64 -5.17 -7.02
C THR A 17 16.19 -4.88 -5.63
N GLN A 18 15.71 -3.83 -4.94
CA GLN A 18 16.32 -3.32 -3.71
C GLN A 18 15.39 -3.34 -2.50
N ASN A 19 14.09 -3.09 -2.71
CA ASN A 19 13.18 -2.79 -1.59
C ASN A 19 12.04 -3.81 -1.42
N SER A 20 12.04 -4.88 -2.23
CA SER A 20 11.10 -5.98 -2.09
C SER A 20 11.65 -7.06 -1.17
N ILE A 21 10.81 -7.52 -0.24
CA ILE A 21 11.06 -8.79 0.44
C ILE A 21 10.79 -9.94 -0.54
N GLN A 22 11.51 -11.04 -0.39
CA GLN A 22 11.36 -12.24 -1.22
C GLN A 22 10.83 -13.39 -0.37
N GLU A 23 9.76 -14.01 -0.85
CA GLU A 23 9.12 -15.15 -0.20
C GLU A 23 8.72 -16.19 -1.25
N GLY A 24 8.45 -17.42 -0.81
CA GLY A 24 7.98 -18.51 -1.66
C GLY A 24 6.73 -19.17 -1.06
N VAL A 25 5.81 -19.61 -1.91
CA VAL A 25 4.58 -20.29 -1.51
C VAL A 25 4.21 -21.35 -2.54
N GLU A 26 3.63 -22.46 -2.08
CA GLU A 26 3.01 -23.46 -2.96
C GLU A 26 1.65 -22.96 -3.44
N LEU A 27 1.33 -23.16 -4.72
CA LEU A 27 0.09 -22.72 -5.34
C LEU A 27 -1.14 -23.22 -4.57
N ALA A 28 -1.07 -24.45 -4.04
CA ALA A 28 -2.14 -25.06 -3.24
C ALA A 28 -2.43 -24.32 -1.92
N ASP A 29 -1.47 -23.57 -1.40
CA ASP A 29 -1.57 -22.81 -0.15
C ASP A 29 -1.90 -21.32 -0.38
N VAL A 30 -1.92 -20.85 -1.64
CA VAL A 30 -2.19 -19.45 -1.97
C VAL A 30 -3.65 -19.12 -1.71
N ARG A 31 -3.91 -18.31 -0.68
CA ARG A 31 -5.22 -17.72 -0.41
C ARG A 31 -5.05 -16.29 0.09
N MET A 32 -5.16 -15.31 -0.81
CA MET A 32 -4.84 -13.91 -0.52
C MET A 32 -6.04 -12.98 -0.75
N ALA A 33 -6.24 -12.04 0.18
CA ALA A 33 -7.16 -10.93 0.05
C ALA A 33 -6.34 -9.64 -0.05
N ILE A 34 -6.36 -9.01 -1.22
CA ILE A 34 -5.55 -7.84 -1.53
C ILE A 34 -6.46 -6.61 -1.58
N LEU A 35 -6.19 -5.61 -0.73
CA LEU A 35 -6.96 -4.37 -0.62
C LEU A 35 -5.98 -3.19 -0.66
N SER A 36 -6.32 -2.11 -1.37
CA SER A 36 -5.52 -0.90 -1.51
C SER A 36 -6.43 0.33 -1.51
N ASP A 37 -5.84 1.53 -1.39
CA ASP A 37 -6.52 2.82 -1.63
C ASP A 37 -7.80 2.96 -0.80
N LEU A 38 -7.70 2.57 0.47
CA LEU A 38 -8.81 2.66 1.41
C LEU A 38 -8.97 4.09 1.93
N HIS A 39 -7.87 4.85 2.03
CA HIS A 39 -7.87 6.27 2.42
C HIS A 39 -8.67 6.56 3.70
N LYS A 40 -8.38 5.83 4.78
CA LYS A 40 -8.97 6.07 6.11
C LYS A 40 -8.62 7.48 6.59
N GLY A 41 -9.62 8.34 6.69
CA GLY A 41 -9.47 9.71 7.15
C GLY A 41 -9.77 9.88 8.65
N GLN A 42 -10.35 11.04 8.98
CA GLN A 42 -10.71 11.41 10.36
C GLN A 42 -12.23 11.54 10.55
N ARG A 43 -13.01 10.77 9.78
CA ARG A 43 -14.49 10.74 9.75
C ARG A 43 -15.15 12.08 9.48
N ASP A 44 -14.49 12.94 8.71
CA ASP A 44 -15.08 14.15 8.17
C ASP A 44 -15.61 13.91 6.74
N ARG A 45 -16.01 14.97 6.04
CA ARG A 45 -16.57 14.84 4.68
C ARG A 45 -15.54 14.41 3.63
N ALA A 46 -14.25 14.48 3.94
CA ALA A 46 -13.16 14.09 3.04
C ALA A 46 -12.69 12.64 3.29
N ASP A 47 -13.29 11.95 4.26
CA ASP A 47 -12.98 10.55 4.56
C ASP A 47 -13.69 9.59 3.60
N ASP A 48 -12.96 9.13 2.59
CA ASP A 48 -13.48 8.22 1.57
C ASP A 48 -13.80 6.83 2.14
N PHE A 49 -13.08 6.38 3.17
CA PHE A 49 -13.30 5.07 3.80
C PHE A 49 -14.62 5.00 4.56
N LEU A 50 -15.10 6.12 5.11
CA LEU A 50 -16.28 6.16 5.97
C LEU A 50 -17.52 5.49 5.32
N ALA A 51 -17.69 5.66 4.00
CA ALA A 51 -18.81 5.10 3.27
C ALA A 51 -18.71 3.57 3.09
N CYS A 52 -17.50 3.00 3.09
CA CYS A 52 -17.26 1.59 2.85
C CYS A 52 -16.86 0.79 4.11
N GLU A 53 -16.68 1.44 5.26
CA GLU A 53 -16.25 0.83 6.52
C GLU A 53 -17.02 -0.46 6.88
N GLN A 54 -18.35 -0.45 6.81
CA GLN A 54 -19.16 -1.63 7.15
C GLN A 54 -18.95 -2.79 6.16
N THR A 55 -18.85 -2.47 4.87
CA THR A 55 -18.55 -3.47 3.82
C THR A 55 -17.14 -4.03 4.00
N TYR A 56 -16.17 -3.17 4.35
CA TYR A 56 -14.80 -3.56 4.65
C TYR A 56 -14.74 -4.53 5.83
N LEU A 57 -15.38 -4.19 6.95
CA LEU A 57 -15.41 -5.06 8.13
C LEU A 57 -16.03 -6.43 7.82
N ALA A 58 -17.16 -6.45 7.10
CA ALA A 58 -17.79 -7.70 6.69
C ALA A 58 -16.89 -8.54 5.76
N ALA A 59 -16.17 -7.92 4.83
CA ALA A 59 -15.21 -8.61 3.98
C ALA A 59 -14.02 -9.17 4.78
N VAL A 60 -13.47 -8.36 5.69
CA VAL A 60 -12.35 -8.77 6.56
C VAL A 60 -12.76 -9.91 7.50
N ASP A 61 -14.01 -9.95 7.97
CA ASP A 61 -14.57 -11.11 8.70
C ASP A 61 -14.62 -12.37 7.84
N HIS A 62 -15.18 -12.26 6.64
CA HIS A 62 -15.19 -13.39 5.71
C HIS A 62 -13.78 -13.91 5.42
N TYR A 63 -12.83 -13.02 5.11
CA TYR A 63 -11.44 -13.39 4.82
C TYR A 63 -10.75 -14.07 6.00
N TRP A 64 -11.10 -13.67 7.22
CA TRP A 64 -10.56 -14.28 8.43
C TRP A 64 -11.06 -15.71 8.61
N ASP A 65 -12.38 -15.90 8.53
CA ASP A 65 -13.05 -17.19 8.72
C ASP A 65 -12.57 -18.21 7.67
N ASP A 66 -12.37 -17.72 6.44
CA ASP A 66 -11.89 -18.51 5.32
C ASP A 66 -10.35 -18.59 5.24
N ARG A 67 -9.62 -18.15 6.27
CA ARG A 67 -8.17 -18.35 6.40
C ARG A 67 -7.32 -17.69 5.30
N TYR A 68 -7.80 -16.60 4.70
CA TYR A 68 -6.99 -15.78 3.81
C TYR A 68 -5.79 -15.16 4.54
N GLU A 69 -4.75 -14.83 3.77
CA GLU A 69 -3.77 -13.81 4.08
C GLU A 69 -4.29 -12.44 3.67
N LEU A 70 -4.22 -11.47 4.58
CA LEU A 70 -4.64 -10.10 4.31
C LEU A 70 -3.44 -9.26 3.89
N LEU A 71 -3.49 -8.74 2.66
CA LEU A 71 -2.47 -7.88 2.08
C LEU A 71 -3.07 -6.48 1.88
N LEU A 72 -2.53 -5.49 2.59
CA LEU A 72 -2.94 -4.10 2.49
C LEU A 72 -1.92 -3.31 1.67
N LEU A 73 -2.21 -3.10 0.38
CA LEU A 73 -1.33 -2.65 -0.69
C LEU A 73 -1.08 -1.13 -0.72
N GLY A 74 -0.97 -0.48 0.45
CA GLY A 74 -0.68 0.95 0.57
C GLY A 74 -1.92 1.84 0.45
N ASP A 75 -1.74 3.13 0.75
CA ASP A 75 -2.80 4.14 0.78
C ASP A 75 -3.99 3.72 1.66
N ILE A 76 -3.65 3.16 2.82
CA ILE A 76 -4.64 2.63 3.77
C ILE A 76 -5.18 3.75 4.65
N GLU A 77 -4.32 4.69 5.05
CA GLU A 77 -4.69 5.92 5.76
C GLU A 77 -4.43 7.16 4.89
N GLU A 78 -5.31 8.16 4.97
CA GLU A 78 -5.18 9.44 4.27
C GLU A 78 -4.32 10.41 5.09
N LEU A 79 -3.02 10.12 5.19
CA LEU A 79 -2.09 10.90 6.02
C LEU A 79 -1.54 12.13 5.32
N TRP A 80 -1.94 12.45 4.09
CA TRP A 80 -1.65 13.77 3.53
C TRP A 80 -2.61 14.80 4.13
N GLU A 81 -3.90 14.45 4.22
CA GLU A 81 -4.95 15.32 4.73
C GLU A 81 -5.17 15.21 6.24
N CYS A 82 -4.73 14.10 6.86
CA CYS A 82 -4.91 13.86 8.30
C CYS A 82 -3.59 13.69 9.05
N TRP A 83 -3.63 13.93 10.37
CA TRP A 83 -2.57 13.48 11.26
C TRP A 83 -2.80 12.01 11.66
N PRO A 84 -1.75 11.19 11.89
CA PRO A 84 -1.92 9.78 12.25
C PRO A 84 -2.80 9.57 13.49
N GLU A 85 -2.62 10.40 14.53
CA GLU A 85 -3.29 10.21 15.81
C GLU A 85 -4.84 10.27 15.71
N PRO A 86 -5.46 11.28 15.06
CA PRO A 86 -6.88 11.24 14.73
C PRO A 86 -7.31 9.98 13.98
N VAL A 87 -6.66 9.64 12.86
CA VAL A 87 -7.07 8.52 11.99
C VAL A 87 -7.08 7.20 12.76
N ILE A 88 -6.00 6.92 13.50
CA ILE A 88 -5.84 5.70 14.28
C ILE A 88 -6.85 5.62 15.41
N ARG A 89 -7.21 6.76 16.03
CA ARG A 89 -8.26 6.81 17.05
C ARG A 89 -9.63 6.54 16.46
N GLU A 90 -9.96 7.18 15.35
CA GLU A 90 -11.28 7.07 14.72
C GLU A 90 -11.56 5.67 14.15
N TYR A 91 -10.52 4.99 13.66
CA TYR A 91 -10.59 3.64 13.07
C TYR A 91 -9.94 2.55 13.90
N GLN A 92 -9.89 2.74 15.22
CA GLN A 92 -9.33 1.75 16.15
C GLN A 92 -10.00 0.37 16.00
N GLU A 93 -11.32 0.31 15.86
CA GLU A 93 -12.07 -0.95 15.70
C GLU A 93 -11.68 -1.69 14.41
N VAL A 94 -11.41 -0.95 13.34
CA VAL A 94 -10.95 -1.52 12.07
C VAL A 94 -9.55 -2.13 12.24
N LEU A 95 -8.65 -1.43 12.92
CA LEU A 95 -7.31 -1.93 13.22
C LEU A 95 -7.33 -3.15 14.15
N LEU A 96 -8.27 -3.22 15.10
CA LEU A 96 -8.48 -4.40 15.95
C LEU A 96 -9.01 -5.59 15.13
N SER A 97 -9.90 -5.34 14.16
CA SER A 97 -10.36 -6.37 13.23
C SER A 97 -9.23 -6.89 12.33
N GLU A 98 -8.30 -6.02 11.90
CA GLU A 98 -7.11 -6.42 11.14
C GLU A 98 -6.07 -7.15 12.02
N GLN A 99 -5.94 -6.78 13.30
CA GLN A 99 -4.93 -7.29 14.23
C GLN A 99 -4.93 -8.82 14.34
N ARG A 100 -6.10 -9.49 14.20
CA ARG A 100 -6.17 -10.95 14.23
C ARG A 100 -5.33 -11.63 13.14
N PHE A 101 -5.16 -10.99 11.98
CA PHE A 101 -4.28 -11.47 10.92
C PHE A 101 -2.80 -11.29 11.27
N ALA A 102 -2.46 -10.22 12.00
CA ALA A 102 -1.09 -9.86 12.35
C ALA A 102 -0.55 -10.62 13.58
N ASP A 103 -1.43 -11.16 14.41
CA ASP A 103 -1.12 -11.88 15.65
C ASP A 103 -0.30 -13.16 15.39
N ARG A 104 0.90 -13.20 15.98
CA ARG A 104 1.81 -14.37 15.86
C ARG A 104 1.21 -15.62 16.48
N SER A 105 0.46 -15.49 17.58
CA SER A 105 -0.15 -16.64 18.26
C SER A 105 -1.22 -17.34 17.41
N ARG A 106 -1.70 -16.67 16.34
CA ARG A 106 -2.72 -17.16 15.42
C ARG A 106 -2.16 -17.55 14.04
N GLY A 107 -0.83 -17.68 13.94
CA GLY A 107 -0.15 -18.09 12.71
C GLY A 107 -0.12 -16.99 11.63
N ARG A 108 0.05 -15.72 12.04
CA ARG A 108 0.34 -14.52 11.23
C ARG A 108 0.16 -14.69 9.71
N ARG A 109 -0.86 -14.03 9.17
CA ARG A 109 -1.19 -13.96 7.73
C ARG A 109 -1.55 -12.53 7.36
N TYR A 110 -0.59 -11.63 7.52
CA TYR A 110 -0.78 -10.19 7.33
C TYR A 110 0.45 -9.58 6.67
N LYS A 111 0.24 -8.84 5.60
CA LYS A 111 1.27 -7.97 5.00
C LYS A 111 0.70 -6.58 4.78
N ARG A 112 1.53 -5.58 5.02
CA ARG A 112 1.15 -4.18 4.87
C ARG A 112 2.21 -3.45 4.08
N PHE A 113 1.78 -2.70 3.08
CA PHE A 113 2.64 -1.98 2.17
C PHE A 113 2.54 -0.48 2.45
N VAL A 114 3.59 0.26 2.09
CA VAL A 114 3.56 1.73 2.11
C VAL A 114 3.02 2.23 0.77
N GLY A 115 2.07 3.16 0.80
CA GLY A 115 1.62 3.96 -0.33
C GLY A 115 2.12 5.40 -0.24
N ASN A 116 1.73 6.24 -1.19
CA ASN A 116 2.14 7.64 -1.17
C ASN A 116 1.36 8.46 -0.15
N HIS A 117 0.06 8.21 0.07
CA HIS A 117 -0.76 8.94 1.04
C HIS A 117 -0.43 8.59 2.50
N ASP A 118 0.15 7.41 2.73
CA ASP A 118 0.57 6.94 4.05
C ASP A 118 2.11 6.79 4.20
N ASP A 119 2.87 7.64 3.50
CA ASP A 119 4.34 7.71 3.52
C ASP A 119 4.97 7.94 4.92
N VAL A 120 4.16 8.24 5.93
CA VAL A 120 4.57 8.26 7.34
C VAL A 120 5.05 6.88 7.78
N TRP A 121 4.56 5.82 7.15
CA TRP A 121 4.91 4.43 7.45
C TRP A 121 6.29 4.00 6.95
N TYR A 122 6.98 4.82 6.15
CA TYR A 122 8.42 4.66 5.91
C TYR A 122 9.27 4.80 7.17
N PHE A 123 8.74 5.40 8.24
CA PHE A 123 9.48 5.71 9.46
C PHE A 123 9.17 4.68 10.56
N PRO A 124 10.10 3.78 10.92
CA PRO A 124 9.84 2.71 11.88
C PRO A 124 9.36 3.20 13.25
N ASP A 125 9.81 4.36 13.71
CA ASP A 125 9.34 4.96 14.97
C ASP A 125 7.87 5.39 14.90
N GLN A 126 7.40 5.87 13.74
CA GLN A 126 6.00 6.22 13.55
C GLN A 126 5.14 4.95 13.50
N VAL A 127 5.59 3.93 12.76
CA VAL A 127 4.93 2.61 12.74
C VAL A 127 4.84 2.05 14.15
N LYS A 128 5.94 2.03 14.91
CA LYS A 128 5.97 1.54 16.29
C LYS A 128 5.02 2.33 17.20
N LYS A 129 4.98 3.65 17.06
CA LYS A 129 4.13 4.53 17.87
C LYS A 129 2.64 4.28 17.61
N TYR A 130 2.24 4.24 16.34
CA TYR A 130 0.83 4.31 15.95
C TYR A 130 0.23 2.95 15.56
N LEU A 131 0.96 2.16 14.78
CA LEU A 131 0.49 0.85 14.29
C LEU A 131 0.97 -0.31 15.16
N GLY A 132 2.05 -0.13 15.93
CA GLY A 132 2.69 -1.16 16.75
C GLY A 132 1.73 -1.99 17.60
N PRO A 133 0.74 -1.38 18.29
CA PRO A 133 -0.26 -2.12 19.06
C PRO A 133 -1.08 -3.10 18.22
N TYR A 134 -1.30 -2.83 16.93
CA TYR A 134 -2.23 -3.56 16.06
C TYR A 134 -1.53 -4.55 15.13
N ILE A 135 -0.32 -4.25 14.67
CA ILE A 135 0.35 -5.07 13.65
C ILE A 135 1.32 -6.10 14.22
N GLY A 136 1.42 -6.24 15.56
CA GLY A 136 2.22 -7.30 16.19
C GLY A 136 3.70 -7.31 15.82
N GLY A 137 4.27 -6.17 15.41
CA GLY A 137 5.62 -6.07 14.88
C GLY A 137 5.81 -6.70 13.49
N ASN A 138 4.76 -6.75 12.68
CA ASN A 138 4.92 -6.90 11.22
C ASN A 138 5.60 -5.65 10.65
N PRO A 139 6.53 -5.80 9.69
CA PRO A 139 7.05 -4.66 8.97
C PRO A 139 5.99 -4.06 8.05
N VAL A 140 6.13 -2.77 7.75
CA VAL A 140 5.47 -2.14 6.59
C VAL A 140 6.50 -2.09 5.48
N ILE A 141 6.19 -2.66 4.32
CA ILE A 141 7.14 -2.94 3.24
C ILE A 141 6.85 -2.11 1.98
N GLU A 142 7.83 -1.92 1.11
CA GLU A 142 7.61 -1.25 -0.19
C GLU A 142 7.11 -2.20 -1.27
N GLY A 143 7.57 -3.46 -1.23
CA GLY A 143 7.21 -4.46 -2.21
C GLY A 143 7.40 -5.88 -1.69
N LEU A 144 6.76 -6.82 -2.37
CA LEU A 144 6.84 -8.25 -2.14
C LEU A 144 7.03 -8.93 -3.50
N ARG A 145 8.05 -9.79 -3.57
CA ARG A 145 8.25 -10.73 -4.66
C ARG A 145 7.95 -12.13 -4.11
N LEU A 146 6.81 -12.66 -4.53
CA LEU A 146 6.30 -13.95 -4.07
C LEU A 146 6.45 -14.97 -5.19
N THR A 147 7.45 -15.85 -5.08
CA THR A 147 7.62 -16.96 -6.01
C THR A 147 6.58 -18.04 -5.72
N VAL A 148 5.71 -18.30 -6.69
CA VAL A 148 4.69 -19.34 -6.62
C VAL A 148 5.29 -20.62 -7.18
N HIS A 149 5.19 -21.70 -6.40
CA HIS A 149 5.64 -23.03 -6.79
C HIS A 149 4.44 -23.92 -7.07
N GLU A 150 4.57 -24.85 -8.01
CA GLU A 150 3.61 -25.93 -8.23
C GLU A 150 4.38 -27.24 -8.12
N GLU A 151 4.02 -28.06 -7.13
CA GLU A 151 4.72 -29.32 -6.83
C GLU A 151 6.22 -29.13 -6.56
N GLY A 152 6.59 -28.01 -5.92
CA GLY A 152 7.97 -27.65 -5.60
C GLY A 152 8.77 -27.01 -6.75
N GLU A 153 8.22 -26.93 -7.96
CA GLU A 153 8.86 -26.27 -9.10
C GLU A 153 8.37 -24.82 -9.26
N PRO A 154 9.24 -23.83 -9.55
CA PRO A 154 8.82 -22.45 -9.74
C PRO A 154 7.87 -22.29 -10.94
N LEU A 155 6.64 -21.86 -10.68
CA LEU A 155 5.63 -21.57 -11.70
C LEU A 155 5.76 -20.14 -12.23
N GLY A 156 6.07 -19.21 -11.34
CA GLY A 156 6.19 -17.79 -11.65
C GLY A 156 6.31 -16.94 -10.40
N GLU A 157 6.29 -15.63 -10.56
CA GLU A 157 6.41 -14.67 -9.46
C GLU A 157 5.26 -13.67 -9.48
N LEU A 158 4.65 -13.43 -8.32
CA LEU A 158 3.81 -12.26 -8.10
C LEU A 158 4.67 -11.14 -7.55
N PHE A 159 4.71 -10.01 -8.25
CA PHE A 159 5.34 -8.79 -7.77
C PHE A 159 4.27 -7.81 -7.31
N LEU A 160 4.16 -7.64 -5.99
CA LEU A 160 3.16 -6.80 -5.34
C LEU A 160 3.81 -5.53 -4.79
N LEU A 161 3.20 -4.39 -5.07
CA LEU A 161 3.55 -3.08 -4.51
C LEU A 161 2.32 -2.16 -4.62
N HIS A 162 2.38 -0.96 -4.06
CA HIS A 162 1.32 0.04 -4.27
C HIS A 162 1.46 0.71 -5.65
N GLY A 163 0.37 0.92 -6.41
CA GLY A 163 0.36 1.46 -7.78
C GLY A 163 1.14 2.76 -7.99
N HIS A 164 1.16 3.66 -7.01
CA HIS A 164 1.93 4.89 -7.12
C HIS A 164 3.44 4.72 -6.83
N GLN A 165 3.90 3.55 -6.40
CA GLN A 165 5.32 3.24 -6.24
C GLN A 165 6.00 3.21 -7.61
N GLY A 166 6.99 4.08 -7.77
CA GLY A 166 7.66 4.33 -9.03
C GLY A 166 7.09 5.47 -9.87
N THR A 167 6.01 6.12 -9.43
CA THR A 167 5.69 7.47 -9.92
C THR A 167 6.68 8.49 -9.35
N LEU A 168 6.82 9.60 -10.07
CA LEU A 168 7.60 10.77 -9.66
C LEU A 168 7.25 11.28 -8.24
N ASP A 169 6.07 10.98 -7.70
CA ASP A 169 5.72 11.39 -6.35
C ASP A 169 6.45 10.55 -5.27
N SER A 170 6.86 9.31 -5.59
CA SER A 170 7.72 8.48 -4.74
C SER A 170 9.23 8.80 -4.88
N ASP A 171 9.71 9.14 -6.09
CA ASP A 171 11.16 9.24 -6.39
C ASP A 171 11.66 10.66 -6.73
N ARG A 172 10.83 11.58 -7.25
CA ARG A 172 11.28 12.92 -7.68
C ARG A 172 11.44 13.91 -6.54
N PHE A 173 11.03 13.53 -5.33
CA PHE A 173 10.99 14.41 -4.18
C PHE A 173 11.89 14.00 -3.03
N ALA A 174 12.81 13.05 -3.21
CA ALA A 174 13.79 12.63 -2.20
C ALA A 174 14.76 13.75 -1.68
N GLY A 175 14.50 15.03 -1.99
CA GLY A 175 15.17 16.23 -1.49
C GLY A 175 14.21 17.33 -0.99
N LEU A 176 14.58 18.60 -1.20
CA LEU A 176 13.92 19.80 -0.64
C LEU A 176 12.40 19.88 -0.88
N SER A 177 11.88 19.29 -1.96
CA SER A 177 10.44 19.32 -2.25
C SER A 177 9.61 18.33 -1.43
N ALA A 178 10.10 17.14 -1.04
CA ALA A 178 9.37 16.32 -0.07
C ALA A 178 9.34 17.02 1.28
N VAL A 179 10.40 17.77 1.63
CA VAL A 179 10.41 18.63 2.82
C VAL A 179 9.34 19.71 2.69
N VAL A 180 9.22 20.38 1.54
CA VAL A 180 8.16 21.37 1.31
C VAL A 180 6.77 20.72 1.33
N VAL A 181 6.55 19.61 0.65
CA VAL A 181 5.26 18.91 0.66
C VAL A 181 4.90 18.49 2.08
N ARG A 182 5.81 17.82 2.78
CA ARG A 182 5.57 17.27 4.11
C ARG A 182 5.44 18.32 5.21
N TYR A 183 6.29 19.34 5.21
CA TYR A 183 6.39 20.31 6.31
C TYR A 183 5.77 21.67 5.99
N VAL A 184 5.40 21.95 4.74
CA VAL A 184 4.73 23.19 4.34
C VAL A 184 3.35 22.90 3.76
N TRP A 185 3.27 22.13 2.68
CA TRP A 185 2.00 21.90 1.98
C TRP A 185 1.01 21.06 2.79
N ARG A 186 1.39 19.89 3.33
CA ARG A 186 0.49 19.05 4.12
C ARG A 186 -0.04 19.75 5.38
N PRO A 187 0.76 20.48 6.17
CA PRO A 187 0.22 21.29 7.26
C PRO A 187 -0.78 22.34 6.79
N ILE A 188 -0.51 23.05 5.69
CA ILE A 188 -1.46 23.98 5.08
C ILE A 188 -2.73 23.24 4.67
N GLN A 189 -2.61 22.13 3.94
CA GLN A 189 -3.70 21.30 3.47
C GLN A 189 -4.60 20.85 4.62
N ARG A 190 -4.00 20.33 5.70
CA ARG A 190 -4.68 19.92 6.95
C ARG A 190 -5.40 21.07 7.64
N VAL A 191 -4.73 22.22 7.77
CA VAL A 191 -5.31 23.41 8.45
C VAL A 191 -6.47 24.00 7.66
N PHE A 192 -6.37 24.02 6.33
CA PHE A 192 -7.39 24.61 5.45
C PHE A 192 -8.39 23.59 4.89
N ASN A 193 -8.27 22.32 5.26
CA ASN A 193 -9.11 21.22 4.79
C ASN A 193 -9.21 21.17 3.25
N ILE A 194 -8.07 21.33 2.57
CA ILE A 194 -7.97 21.30 1.12
C ILE A 194 -7.89 19.84 0.67
N ARG A 195 -8.80 19.41 -0.20
CA ARG A 195 -8.77 18.06 -0.75
C ARG A 195 -7.68 17.90 -1.80
N SER A 196 -7.00 16.78 -1.76
CA SER A 196 -6.13 16.32 -2.83
C SER A 196 -6.97 16.07 -4.08
N SER A 197 -6.58 16.67 -5.21
CA SER A 197 -7.16 16.28 -6.49
C SER A 197 -6.63 14.90 -6.86
N THR A 198 -7.46 13.87 -6.80
CA THR A 198 -7.02 12.52 -7.16
C THR A 198 -6.70 12.45 -8.66
N PRO A 199 -5.53 11.91 -9.06
CA PRO A 199 -5.21 11.64 -10.46
C PRO A 199 -6.24 10.74 -11.15
N SER A 200 -7.03 9.99 -10.37
CA SER A 200 -8.13 9.13 -10.84
C SER A 200 -9.18 9.87 -11.69
N ASN A 201 -9.29 11.20 -11.55
CA ASN A 201 -10.19 12.02 -12.38
C ASN A 201 -9.61 12.38 -13.77
N ASN A 202 -8.32 12.07 -14.03
CA ASN A 202 -7.67 12.30 -15.32
C ASN A 202 -7.45 10.97 -16.05
N PHE A 203 -8.42 10.58 -16.88
CA PHE A 203 -8.37 9.33 -17.65
C PHE A 203 -7.11 9.18 -18.51
N THR A 204 -6.61 10.28 -19.10
CA THR A 204 -5.40 10.24 -19.92
C THR A 204 -4.16 9.93 -19.09
N LEU A 205 -4.04 10.54 -17.91
CA LEU A 205 -2.91 10.28 -17.02
C LEU A 205 -2.98 8.87 -16.45
N ARG A 206 -4.18 8.40 -16.06
CA ARG A 206 -4.41 7.04 -15.59
C ARG A 206 -4.02 6.01 -16.65
N ALA A 207 -4.55 6.14 -17.87
CA ALA A 207 -4.21 5.24 -18.97
C ALA A 207 -2.70 5.25 -19.28
N LYS A 208 -2.08 6.43 -19.26
CA LYS A 208 -0.62 6.55 -19.46
C LYS A 208 0.18 5.83 -18.38
N HIS A 209 -0.29 5.87 -17.13
CA HIS A 209 0.33 5.18 -16.00
C HIS A 209 0.13 3.66 -16.08
N GLU A 210 -1.09 3.20 -16.32
CA GLU A 210 -1.43 1.79 -16.56
C GLU A 210 -0.58 1.20 -17.69
N MET A 211 -0.48 1.91 -18.84
CA MET A 211 0.36 1.49 -19.96
C MET A 211 1.84 1.40 -19.59
N ALA A 212 2.37 2.34 -18.79
CA ALA A 212 3.76 2.31 -18.36
C ALA A 212 4.05 1.10 -17.45
N MET A 213 3.17 0.78 -16.51
CA MET A 213 3.29 -0.40 -15.66
C MET A 213 3.15 -1.69 -16.46
N TYR A 214 2.19 -1.74 -17.39
CA TYR A 214 2.00 -2.88 -18.30
C TYR A 214 3.25 -3.13 -19.14
N SER A 215 3.81 -2.09 -19.77
CA SER A 215 5.04 -2.22 -20.57
C SER A 215 6.25 -2.63 -19.75
N TYR A 216 6.30 -2.29 -18.45
CA TYR A 216 7.33 -2.80 -17.55
C TYR A 216 7.13 -4.30 -17.27
N ALA A 217 5.92 -4.72 -16.92
CA ALA A 217 5.60 -6.12 -16.63
C ALA A 217 5.84 -7.03 -17.85
N GLU A 218 5.50 -6.57 -19.06
CA GLU A 218 5.73 -7.30 -20.32
C GLU A 218 7.22 -7.61 -20.58
N GLN A 219 8.14 -6.80 -20.05
CA GLN A 219 9.58 -7.03 -20.18
C GLN A 219 10.13 -8.08 -19.21
N GLN A 220 9.32 -8.54 -18.24
CA GLN A 220 9.72 -9.50 -17.22
C GLN A 220 9.17 -10.89 -17.56
N SER A 221 10.05 -11.89 -17.62
CA SER A 221 9.61 -13.27 -17.88
C SER A 221 9.08 -13.91 -16.60
N GLY A 222 7.84 -14.43 -16.65
CA GLY A 222 7.24 -15.17 -15.53
C GLY A 222 6.80 -14.32 -14.35
N VAL A 223 6.67 -13.00 -14.51
CA VAL A 223 6.24 -12.07 -13.45
C VAL A 223 4.84 -11.55 -13.73
N VAL A 224 3.97 -11.60 -12.72
CA VAL A 224 2.69 -10.89 -12.70
C VAL A 224 2.81 -9.71 -11.75
N LEU A 225 2.60 -8.50 -12.26
CA LEU A 225 2.59 -7.27 -11.47
C LEU A 225 1.19 -7.03 -10.88
N ILE A 226 1.13 -6.81 -9.57
CA ILE A 226 -0.09 -6.41 -8.84
C ILE A 226 0.22 -5.07 -8.16
N ALA A 227 -0.44 -4.01 -8.60
CA ALA A 227 -0.21 -2.65 -8.13
C ALA A 227 -1.50 -1.84 -8.09
#